data_AF-A0A7C6NBS3-F1
#
_entry.id   AF-A0A7C6NBS3-F1
#
_cell.length_a   1.000
_cell.length_b   1.000
_cell.length_c   1.000
_cell.angle_alpha   90.00
_cell.angle_beta   90.00
_cell.angle_gamma   90.00
#
_symmetry.space_group_name_H-M   'P 1'
#
loop_
_entity.id
_entity.type
_entity.pdbx_description
1 polymer ?
#
loop_
_entity_poly.entity_id
_entity_poly.type
_entity_poly.pdbx_seq_one_letter_code
_entity_poly.pdbx_strand_id
1 'polypeptide(L)' 'MVIGGSFHEKKQYSDEFKELIVKECQETGNVALVARRHEMSANIIHTWLSKY' A
#
# COMPACT_ATOMS: atom_id res chain seq x y z
N MET A 1 2.38 13.75 14.40
CA MET A 1 2.32 12.68 13.39
C MET A 1 3.74 12.18 13.17
N VAL A 2 4.20 11.26 14.02
CA VAL A 2 5.55 10.69 13.93
C VAL A 2 5.39 9.25 13.51
N ILE A 3 5.84 8.87 12.32
CA ILE A 3 6.20 7.48 12.04
C ILE A 3 7.51 7.52 11.29
N GLY A 4 8.55 7.05 11.98
CA GLY A 4 9.92 7.06 11.53
C GLY A 4 10.11 6.25 10.26
N GLY A 5 11.12 6.69 9.49
CA GLY A 5 11.61 5.98 8.33
C GLY A 5 12.14 4.61 8.74
N SER A 6 11.42 3.57 8.36
CA SER A 6 11.93 2.20 8.36
C SER A 6 12.28 1.82 6.93
N PHE A 7 13.59 1.77 6.67
CA PHE A 7 14.21 1.23 5.48
C PHE A 7 13.76 -0.23 5.31
N HIS A 8 12.76 -0.48 4.46
CA HIS A 8 12.29 -1.84 4.19
C HIS A 8 12.79 -2.30 2.83
N GLU A 9 13.43 -3.46 2.87
CA GLU A 9 13.72 -4.35 1.75
C GLU A 9 12.59 -4.28 0.72
N LYS A 10 12.97 -4.03 -0.54
CA LYS A 10 12.03 -3.86 -1.66
C LYS A 10 11.38 -5.21 -1.92
N LYS A 11 10.32 -5.54 -1.17
CA LYS A 11 9.42 -6.64 -1.54
C LYS A 11 9.00 -6.37 -2.99
N GLN A 12 9.42 -7.23 -3.90
CA GLN A 12 9.10 -7.11 -5.32
C GLN A 12 7.65 -7.54 -5.48
N TYR A 13 6.74 -6.56 -5.36
CA TYR A 13 5.34 -6.75 -5.70
C TYR A 13 5.20 -6.56 -7.21
N SER A 14 4.63 -7.56 -7.89
CA SER A 14 4.28 -7.46 -9.31
C SER A 14 3.36 -6.27 -9.56
N ASP A 15 3.49 -5.64 -10.71
CA ASP A 15 2.74 -4.44 -11.05
C ASP A 15 1.22 -4.70 -11.07
N GLU A 16 0.77 -5.86 -11.55
CA GLU A 16 -0.64 -6.30 -11.44
C GLU A 16 -1.15 -6.27 -10.00
N PHE A 17 -0.32 -6.68 -9.04
CA PHE A 17 -0.70 -6.68 -7.64
C PHE A 17 -0.78 -5.26 -7.09
N LYS A 18 0.13 -4.36 -7.50
CA LYS A 18 0.03 -2.94 -7.12
C LYS A 18 -1.26 -2.32 -7.67
N GLU A 19 -1.59 -2.58 -8.93
CA GLU A 19 -2.80 -2.07 -9.58
C GLU A 19 -4.08 -2.57 -8.91
N LEU A 20 -4.16 -3.85 -8.58
CA LEU A 20 -5.29 -4.42 -7.83
C LEU A 20 -5.50 -3.70 -6.50
N ILE A 21 -4.44 -3.50 -5.72
CA ILE A 21 -4.53 -2.83 -4.43
C ILE A 21 -4.91 -1.36 -4.58
N VAL A 22 -4.29 -0.64 -5.52
CA VAL A 22 -4.60 0.79 -5.76
C VAL A 22 -6.05 0.95 -6.20
N LYS A 23 -6.54 0.10 -7.10
CA LYS A 23 -7.93 0.11 -7.55
C LYS A 23 -8.90 -0.19 -6.41
N GLU A 24 -8.64 -1.23 -5.63
CA GLU A 24 -9.48 -1.58 -4.48
C GLU A 24 -9.47 -0.46 -3.42
N CYS A 25 -8.32 0.19 -3.20
CA CYS A 25 -8.22 1.36 -2.32
C CYS A 25 -9.04 2.55 -2.82
N GLN A 26 -9.08 2.80 -4.14
CA GLN A 26 -9.89 3.86 -4.73
C GLN A 26 -11.40 3.54 -4.66
N GLU A 27 -11.78 2.28 -4.88
CA GLU A 27 -13.18 1.84 -4.86
C GLU A 27 -13.77 1.83 -3.45
N THR A 28 -13.02 1.32 -2.46
CA THR A 28 -13.45 1.35 -1.05
C THR A 28 -13.18 2.68 -0.36
N GLY A 29 -12.26 3.50 -0.88
CA GLY A 29 -11.79 4.73 -0.23
C GLY A 29 -11.06 4.50 1.09
N ASN A 30 -10.73 3.26 1.45
CA ASN A 30 -10.19 2.91 2.76
C ASN A 30 -8.93 2.03 2.65
N VAL A 31 -7.78 2.70 2.59
CA VAL A 31 -6.45 2.07 2.52
C VAL A 31 -6.20 1.12 3.68
N ALA A 32 -6.68 1.43 4.89
CA ALA A 32 -6.48 0.58 6.07
C ALA A 32 -7.25 -0.75 5.98
N LEU A 33 -8.44 -0.73 5.37
CA LEU A 33 -9.24 -1.92 5.14
C LEU A 33 -8.58 -2.86 4.13
N VAL A 34 -8.14 -2.31 3.00
CA VAL A 34 -7.45 -3.09 1.94
C VAL A 34 -6.12 -3.62 2.45
N ALA A 35 -5.35 -2.80 3.16
CA ALA A 35 -4.12 -3.21 3.83
C ALA A 35 -4.35 -4.42 4.75
N ARG A 36 -5.41 -4.39 5.58
CA ARG A 36 -5.75 -5.48 6.48
C ARG A 36 -6.20 -6.75 5.75
N ARG A 37 -6.96 -6.63 4.67
CA ARG A 37 -7.41 -7.78 3.86
C ARG A 37 -6.26 -8.50 3.17
N HIS A 38 -5.25 -7.75 2.72
CA HIS A 38 -4.10 -8.29 2.01
C HIS A 38 -2.85 -8.46 2.90
N GLU A 39 -3.01 -8.35 4.23
CA GLU A 39 -1.93 -8.40 5.22
C GLU A 39 -0.73 -7.50 4.87
N MET A 40 -1.06 -6.34 4.28
CA MET A 40 -0.09 -5.35 3.87
C MET A 40 -0.01 -4.22 4.88
N SER A 41 1.18 -3.62 4.95
CA SER A 41 1.33 -2.38 5.71
C SER A 41 0.71 -1.23 4.91
N ALA A 42 -0.22 -0.49 5.52
CA ALA A 42 -0.77 0.73 4.92
C ALA A 42 0.33 1.69 4.46
N ASN A 43 1.47 1.71 5.17
CA ASN A 43 2.66 2.48 4.82
C ASN A 43 3.21 2.16 3.40
N ILE A 44 3.16 0.90 2.97
CA ILE A 44 3.59 0.48 1.62
C ILE A 44 2.61 1.03 0.58
N ILE A 45 1.30 0.95 0.85
CA ILE A 45 0.27 1.48 -0.06
C ILE A 45 0.39 3.00 -0.18
N HIS A 46 0.59 3.72 0.93
CA HIS A 46 0.87 5.15 0.91
C HIS A 46 2.14 5.49 0.11
N THR A 47 3.18 4.65 0.21
CA THR A 47 4.40 4.81 -0.58
C THR A 47 4.12 4.63 -2.08
N TRP A 48 3.24 3.70 -2.48
CA TRP A 48 2.85 3.53 -3.88
C TRP A 48 1.97 4.68 -4.36
N LEU A 49 0.97 5.09 -3.57
CA LEU A 49 0.12 6.24 -3.87
C LEU A 49 0.90 7.56 -3.96
N SER A 50 2.05 7.68 -3.28
CA SER A 50 2.93 8.84 -3.42
C SER A 50 3.84 8.78 -4.66
N LYS A 51 3.95 7.60 -5.29
CA LYS A 51 4.87 7.34 -6.42
C LYS A 51 4.14 7.27 -7.77
N TYR A 52 2.84 6.98 -7.74
CA TYR A 52 1.90 7.16 -8.84
C TYR A 52 1.32 8.58 -8.79
#